data_AF-A0A7I0JAG7-F1
#
_entry.id   AF-A0A7I0JAG7-F1
#
_cell.length_a   1.000
_cell.length_b   1.000
_cell.length_c   1.000
_cell.angle_alpha   90.00
_cell.angle_beta   90.00
_cell.angle_gamma   90.00
#
_symmetry.space_group_name_H-M   'P 1'
#
loop_
_entity.id
_entity.type
_entity.pdbx_description
1 polymer ?
#
loop_
_entity_poly.entity_id
_entity_poly.type
_entity_poly.pdbx_seq_one_letter_code
_entity_poly.pdbx_strand_id
1 'polypeptide(L)'
;FASIVSKEYADQLEKDGKMADFSTKPIGTGPFQFVDYQLDSVIRYAAHPDYFKGKEKIDDLVFAITPDATARIQKVLAGECDVAPYPNPADIATIKANKDVTLMDQAGLNIGYMGYNT
;
A
#
# COMPACT_ATOMS: atom_id res chain seq x y z
N PHE A 1 10.44 2.87 -11.52
CA PHE A 1 9.40 1.88 -11.90
C PHE A 1 8.80 2.29 -13.23
N ALA A 2 8.43 1.33 -14.09
CA ALA A 2 7.86 1.58 -15.42
C ALA A 2 6.59 0.74 -15.60
N SER A 3 5.51 1.12 -14.89
CA SER A 3 4.22 0.44 -14.98
C SER A 3 3.57 0.68 -16.34
N ILE A 4 2.89 -0.34 -16.89
CA ILE A 4 2.12 -0.23 -18.13
C ILE A 4 0.73 0.31 -17.80
N VAL A 5 0.25 1.26 -18.62
CA VAL A 5 -1.05 1.92 -18.47
C VAL A 5 -1.97 1.61 -19.64
N SER A 6 -3.28 1.68 -19.43
CA SER A 6 -4.28 1.45 -20.49
C SER A 6 -4.41 2.68 -21.40
N LYS A 7 -4.02 2.54 -22.67
CA LYS A 7 -4.26 3.56 -23.70
C LYS A 7 -5.75 3.79 -23.94
N GLU A 8 -6.53 2.73 -23.99
CA GLU A 8 -7.98 2.82 -24.20
C GLU A 8 -8.65 3.69 -23.13
N TYR A 9 -8.26 3.48 -21.86
CA TYR A 9 -8.77 4.28 -20.75
C TYR A 9 -8.35 5.75 -20.85
N ALA A 10 -7.08 6.02 -21.19
CA ALA A 10 -6.60 7.38 -21.38
C ALA A 10 -7.37 8.11 -22.51
N ASP A 11 -7.55 7.45 -23.66
CA ASP A 11 -8.29 8.00 -24.80
C ASP A 11 -9.76 8.26 -24.44
N GLN A 12 -10.38 7.41 -23.61
CA GLN A 12 -11.74 7.61 -23.12
C GLN A 12 -11.84 8.83 -22.19
N LEU A 13 -10.92 8.96 -21.24
CA LEU A 13 -10.89 10.09 -20.32
C LEU A 13 -10.62 11.42 -21.03
N GLU A 14 -9.78 11.42 -22.07
CA GLU A 14 -9.53 12.60 -22.90
C GLU A 14 -10.81 13.06 -23.61
N LYS A 15 -11.52 12.13 -24.26
CA LYS A 15 -12.82 12.41 -24.89
C LYS A 15 -13.85 12.94 -23.90
N ASP A 16 -13.84 12.44 -22.67
CA ASP A 16 -14.79 12.83 -21.62
C ASP A 16 -14.36 14.12 -20.88
N GLY A 17 -13.18 14.67 -21.18
CA GLY A 17 -12.63 15.84 -20.47
C GLY A 17 -12.27 15.56 -19.00
N LYS A 18 -12.02 14.29 -18.65
CA LYS A 18 -11.80 13.81 -17.27
C LYS A 18 -10.37 13.31 -17.04
N MET A 19 -9.38 13.90 -17.69
CA MET A 19 -8.00 13.39 -17.62
C MET A 19 -7.40 13.36 -16.20
N ALA A 20 -7.94 14.16 -15.26
CA ALA A 20 -7.57 14.08 -13.84
C ALA A 20 -7.87 12.70 -13.21
N ASP A 21 -8.91 12.00 -13.69
CA ASP A 21 -9.29 10.66 -13.21
C ASP A 21 -8.24 9.61 -13.57
N PHE A 22 -7.37 9.86 -14.54
CA PHE A 22 -6.30 8.93 -14.92
C PHE A 22 -5.36 8.64 -13.74
N SER A 23 -5.11 9.64 -12.90
CA SER A 23 -4.22 9.54 -11.74
C SER A 23 -4.94 9.16 -10.44
N THR A 24 -6.26 9.32 -10.37
CA THR A 24 -7.04 9.11 -9.13
C THR A 24 -7.96 7.89 -9.19
N LYS A 25 -8.27 7.38 -10.38
CA LYS A 25 -9.06 6.16 -10.63
C LYS A 25 -8.25 5.21 -11.52
N PRO A 26 -7.21 4.56 -10.97
CA PRO A 26 -6.29 3.77 -11.77
C PRO A 26 -6.96 2.49 -12.31
N ILE A 27 -6.72 2.21 -13.59
CA ILE A 27 -7.05 0.94 -14.24
C ILE A 27 -5.74 0.28 -14.68
N GLY A 28 -5.52 -0.96 -14.23
CA GLY A 28 -4.30 -1.70 -14.52
C GLY A 28 -4.53 -3.20 -14.55
N THR A 29 -3.47 -3.96 -14.81
CA THR A 29 -3.48 -5.43 -14.96
C THR A 29 -2.87 -6.15 -13.75
N GLY A 30 -2.80 -5.47 -12.60
CA GLY A 30 -2.21 -5.98 -11.37
C GLY A 30 -3.12 -6.99 -10.63
N PRO A 31 -2.60 -7.61 -9.54
CA PRO A 31 -3.36 -8.60 -8.76
C PRO A 31 -4.55 -8.04 -7.99
N PHE A 32 -4.58 -6.72 -7.75
CA PHE A 32 -5.66 -6.03 -7.05
C PHE A 32 -6.17 -4.85 -7.89
N GLN A 33 -7.47 -4.60 -7.81
CA GLN A 33 -8.17 -3.50 -8.46
C GLN A 33 -8.52 -2.44 -7.40
N PHE A 34 -8.33 -1.17 -7.76
CA PHE A 34 -8.73 -0.05 -6.92
C PHE A 34 -10.26 -0.01 -6.74
N VAL A 35 -10.71 0.15 -5.51
CA VAL A 35 -12.14 0.26 -5.18
C VAL A 35 -12.48 1.69 -4.76
N ASP A 36 -11.81 2.20 -3.73
CA ASP A 36 -12.09 3.54 -3.20
C ASP A 36 -10.90 4.09 -2.42
N TYR A 37 -10.86 5.43 -2.30
CA TYR A 37 -9.94 6.14 -1.44
C TYR A 37 -10.67 7.22 -0.64
N GLN A 38 -10.76 7.01 0.67
CA GLN A 38 -11.10 8.06 1.61
C GLN A 38 -9.83 8.76 2.08
N LEU A 39 -9.68 10.01 1.66
CA LEU A 39 -8.50 10.85 1.92
C LEU A 39 -8.05 10.77 3.38
N ASP A 40 -6.75 10.53 3.58
CA ASP A 40 -6.06 10.41 4.87
C ASP A 40 -6.64 9.37 5.85
N SER A 41 -7.52 8.49 5.38
CA SER A 41 -8.19 7.48 6.21
C SER A 41 -7.95 6.06 5.72
N VAL A 42 -8.44 5.70 4.53
CA VAL A 42 -8.42 4.31 4.08
C VAL A 42 -8.40 4.20 2.56
N ILE A 43 -7.59 3.27 2.04
CA ILE A 43 -7.62 2.85 0.63
C ILE A 43 -8.09 1.40 0.58
N ARG A 44 -9.02 1.11 -0.33
CA ARG A 44 -9.60 -0.22 -0.51
C ARG A 44 -9.27 -0.75 -1.89
N TYR A 45 -8.90 -2.03 -1.93
CA TYR A 45 -8.70 -2.79 -3.14
C TYR A 45 -9.41 -4.13 -3.05
N ALA A 46 -9.88 -4.62 -4.19
CA ALA A 46 -10.44 -5.96 -4.33
C ALA A 46 -9.51 -6.82 -5.20
N ALA A 47 -9.41 -8.12 -4.92
CA ALA A 47 -8.64 -9.04 -5.76
C ALA A 47 -9.16 -9.05 -7.20
N HIS A 48 -8.25 -8.97 -8.17
CA HIS A 48 -8.60 -9.04 -9.58
C HIS A 48 -8.91 -10.51 -9.96
N PRO A 49 -10.18 -10.87 -10.28
CA PRO A 49 -10.55 -12.25 -10.55
C PRO A 49 -9.83 -12.82 -11.79
N ASP A 50 -9.64 -11.98 -12.81
CA ASP A 50 -8.96 -12.34 -14.07
C ASP A 50 -7.48 -11.96 -14.09
N TYR A 51 -6.82 -11.82 -12.93
CA TYR A 51 -5.38 -11.57 -12.90
C TYR A 51 -4.64 -12.68 -13.64
N PHE A 52 -3.74 -12.30 -14.55
CA PHE A 52 -3.10 -13.25 -15.48
C PHE A 52 -2.23 -14.33 -14.81
N LYS A 53 -1.86 -14.16 -13.53
CA LYS A 53 -1.15 -15.19 -12.73
C LYS A 53 -2.07 -15.97 -11.77
N GLY A 54 -3.38 -15.79 -11.90
CA GLY A 54 -4.39 -16.34 -11.01
C GLY A 54 -4.76 -15.36 -9.88
N LYS A 55 -6.01 -15.40 -9.44
CA LYS A 55 -6.53 -14.55 -8.36
C LYS A 55 -5.76 -14.77 -7.05
N GLU A 56 -5.48 -13.68 -6.34
CA GLU A 56 -4.90 -13.73 -5.00
C GLU A 56 -5.82 -14.43 -3.99
N LYS A 57 -5.23 -15.00 -2.93
CA LYS A 57 -5.99 -15.71 -1.88
C LYS A 57 -6.78 -14.78 -0.95
N ILE A 58 -6.42 -13.50 -0.93
CA ILE A 58 -7.06 -12.47 -0.11
C ILE A 58 -8.01 -11.71 -1.02
N ASP A 59 -9.29 -11.63 -0.64
CA ASP A 59 -10.31 -10.96 -1.45
C ASP A 59 -10.25 -9.44 -1.33
N ASP A 60 -10.03 -8.92 -0.11
CA ASP A 60 -10.00 -7.50 0.20
C ASP A 60 -8.65 -7.08 0.77
N LEU A 61 -8.03 -6.07 0.16
CA LEU A 61 -6.82 -5.45 0.67
C LEU A 61 -7.15 -4.03 1.15
N VAL A 62 -6.91 -3.77 2.43
CA VAL A 62 -7.25 -2.50 3.07
C VAL A 62 -6.00 -1.83 3.60
N PHE A 63 -5.73 -0.61 3.15
CA PHE A 63 -4.66 0.22 3.68
C PHE A 63 -5.30 1.20 4.67
N ALA A 64 -5.16 0.94 5.97
CA ALA A 64 -5.54 1.87 7.02
C ALA A 64 -4.42 2.90 7.25
N ILE A 65 -4.67 4.16 6.92
CA ILE A 65 -3.67 5.23 7.02
C ILE A 65 -3.48 5.58 8.51
N THR A 66 -2.36 5.14 9.08
CA THR A 66 -1.99 5.37 10.47
C THR A 66 -0.59 5.98 10.53
N PRO A 67 -0.46 7.32 10.52
CA PRO A 67 0.84 7.99 10.43
C PRO A 67 1.75 7.77 11.65
N ASP A 68 1.15 7.71 12.85
CA ASP A 68 1.89 7.51 14.10
C ASP A 68 2.39 6.07 14.22
N ALA A 69 3.69 5.91 14.47
CA ALA A 69 4.35 4.60 14.52
C ALA A 69 3.91 3.76 15.72
N THR A 70 3.71 4.40 16.87
CA THR A 70 3.25 3.73 18.08
C THR A 70 1.85 3.17 17.84
N ALA A 71 0.93 3.99 17.32
CA ALA A 71 -0.43 3.58 16.99
C ALA A 71 -0.46 2.42 15.97
N ARG A 72 0.38 2.46 14.93
CA ARG A 72 0.50 1.33 13.97
C ARG A 72 0.83 0.02 14.65
N ILE A 73 1.85 0.01 15.50
CA ILE A 73 2.28 -1.22 16.16
C ILE A 73 1.23 -1.70 17.15
N GLN A 74 0.57 -0.80 17.89
CA GLN A 74 -0.54 -1.20 18.76
C GLN A 74 -1.70 -1.84 18.00
N LYS A 75 -2.03 -1.35 16.80
CA LYS A 75 -3.05 -1.97 15.94
C LYS A 75 -2.68 -3.39 15.51
N VAL A 76 -1.40 -3.65 15.21
CA VAL A 76 -0.94 -5.01 14.89
C VAL A 76 -1.03 -5.91 16.11
N LEU A 77 -0.56 -5.43 17.27
CA LEU A 77 -0.63 -6.20 18.53
C LEU A 77 -2.07 -6.49 18.96
N ALA A 78 -3.02 -5.62 18.62
CA ALA A 78 -4.44 -5.79 18.87
C ALA A 78 -5.17 -6.64 17.80
N GLY A 79 -4.51 -7.01 16.71
CA GLY A 79 -5.12 -7.75 15.59
C GLY A 79 -6.03 -6.91 14.69
N GLU A 80 -5.95 -5.58 14.77
CA GLU A 80 -6.67 -4.65 13.88
C GLU A 80 -5.98 -4.49 12.52
N CYS A 81 -4.68 -4.79 12.44
CA CYS A 81 -3.90 -4.76 11.21
C CYS A 81 -2.98 -5.98 11.12
N ASP A 82 -2.90 -6.61 9.96
CA ASP A 82 -2.04 -7.78 9.75
C ASP A 82 -0.56 -7.40 9.55
N VAL A 83 -0.31 -6.21 9.00
CA VAL A 83 1.04 -5.72 8.63
C VAL A 83 1.18 -4.24 8.95
N ALA A 84 2.32 -3.84 9.51
CA ALA A 84 2.70 -2.44 9.67
C ALA A 84 4.16 -2.19 9.27
N PRO A 85 4.45 -1.10 8.53
CA PRO A 85 5.82 -0.72 8.21
C PRO A 85 6.41 0.22 9.27
N TYR A 86 7.74 0.34 9.25
CA TYR A 86 8.52 1.35 9.97
C TYR A 86 8.18 1.44 11.48
N PRO A 87 8.36 0.36 12.28
CA PRO A 87 8.26 0.46 13.73
C PRO A 87 9.25 1.48 14.29
N ASN A 88 8.96 2.07 15.47
CA ASN A 88 10.00 2.83 16.15
C ASN A 88 11.13 1.87 16.57
N PRO A 89 12.40 2.30 16.52
CA PRO A 89 13.52 1.49 17.00
C PRO A 89 13.35 1.00 18.45
N ALA A 90 12.71 1.82 19.30
CA ALA A 90 12.42 1.48 20.70
C ALA A 90 11.42 0.32 20.86
N ASP A 91 10.52 0.12 19.89
CA ASP A 91 9.47 -0.91 19.95
C ASP A 91 9.97 -2.29 19.52
N ILE A 92 11.15 -2.37 18.87
CA ILE A 92 11.68 -3.61 18.29
C ILE A 92 11.84 -4.73 19.32
N ALA A 93 12.33 -4.42 20.53
CA ALA A 93 12.49 -5.42 21.58
C ALA A 93 11.14 -6.00 22.02
N THR A 94 10.12 -5.14 22.16
CA THR A 94 8.75 -5.54 22.51
C THR A 94 8.12 -6.40 21.42
N ILE A 95 8.28 -6.02 20.15
CA ILE A 95 7.75 -6.78 19.01
C ILE A 95 8.41 -8.17 18.95
N LYS A 96 9.75 -8.25 19.11
CA LYS A 96 10.49 -9.53 19.12
C LYS A 96 10.06 -10.47 20.25
N ALA A 97 9.61 -9.92 21.38
CA ALA A 97 9.16 -10.71 22.53
C ALA A 97 7.72 -11.23 22.38
N ASN A 98 6.92 -10.67 21.46
CA ASN A 98 5.55 -11.09 21.22
C ASN A 98 5.52 -12.33 20.30
N LYS A 99 4.83 -13.39 20.71
CA LYS A 99 4.75 -14.67 19.96
C LYS A 99 3.73 -14.66 18.82
N ASP A 100 2.79 -13.73 18.86
CA ASP A 100 1.69 -13.61 17.91
C ASP A 100 2.06 -12.69 16.74
N VAL A 101 3.21 -12.00 16.82
CA VAL A 101 3.69 -11.09 15.78
C VAL A 101 5.05 -11.54 15.26
N THR A 102 5.20 -11.58 13.94
CA THR A 102 6.48 -11.86 13.30
C THR A 102 7.19 -10.56 12.92
N LEU A 103 8.37 -10.30 13.49
CA LEU A 103 9.25 -9.24 13.02
C LEU A 103 10.13 -9.76 11.88
N MET A 104 9.89 -9.27 10.66
CA MET A 104 10.78 -9.50 9.52
C MET A 104 11.90 -8.47 9.52
N ASP A 105 13.15 -8.92 9.39
CA ASP A 105 14.35 -8.07 9.42
C ASP A 105 15.33 -8.48 8.31
N GLN A 106 15.87 -7.50 7.60
CA GLN A 106 16.89 -7.67 6.56
C GLN A 106 17.68 -6.36 6.38
N ALA A 107 18.91 -6.47 5.87
CA ALA A 107 19.69 -5.29 5.49
C ALA A 107 18.96 -4.48 4.40
N GLY A 108 18.73 -3.19 4.67
CA GLY A 108 18.02 -2.31 3.75
C GLY A 108 18.91 -1.83 2.60
N LEU A 109 18.39 -1.90 1.37
CA LEU A 109 19.00 -1.25 0.21
C LEU A 109 18.54 0.22 0.12
N ASN A 110 18.88 1.01 1.14
CA ASN A 110 18.52 2.43 1.24
C ASN A 110 19.70 3.27 1.75
N ILE A 111 19.59 4.59 1.61
CA ILE A 111 20.56 5.55 2.14
C ILE A 111 19.82 6.76 2.69
N GLY A 112 20.28 7.27 3.84
CA GLY A 112 19.91 8.59 4.35
C GLY A 112 21.06 9.56 4.13
N TYR A 113 20.80 10.73 3.56
CA TYR A 113 21.82 11.76 3.30
C TYR A 113 21.22 13.16 3.40
N MET A 114 22.07 14.17 3.53
CA MET A 114 21.70 15.58 3.39
C MET A 114 22.12 16.06 2.00
N GLY A 115 21.17 16.47 1.17
CA GLY A 115 21.44 17.06 -0.14
C GLY A 115 21.68 18.57 -0.03
N TYR A 116 22.76 19.06 -0.61
CA TYR A 116 23.01 20.50 -0.76
C TYR A 116 22.61 20.95 -2.16
N ASN A 117 21.91 22.08 -2.27
CA ASN A 117 21.61 22.70 -3.55
C ASN A 117 22.84 23.48 -4.04
N THR A 118 23.50 22.97 -5.06
CA THR A 118 24.76 23.51 -5.63
C THR A 118 24.51 24.56 -6.68
#